data_AF-A0A9E3XFV3-F1
#
_entry.id   AF-A0A9E3XFV3-F1
#
_cell.length_a   1.000
_cell.length_b   1.000
_cell.length_c   1.000
_cell.angle_alpha   90.00
_cell.angle_beta   90.00
_cell.angle_gamma   90.00
#
_symmetry.space_group_name_H-M   'P 1'
#
loop_
_entity.id
_entity.type
_entity.pdbx_description
1 polymer ?
#
loop_
_entity_poly.entity_id
_entity_poly.type
_entity_poly.pdbx_seq_one_letter_code
_entity_poly.pdbx_strand_id
1 'polypeptide(L)'
;MAIFCTDAGHGGTDSGAAWQNVLEKELNLRYVLAFNDELKKRGHQVWTTRKTDQHVPNLTTRCQLINAHHSQGTPKFDAIISLHCDVAAYRSASSGRYMANEAVRGFYAIYSRESIQGRDLAKSIANEAKGNGIAVKDGGKMTILIQS
;
A
#
# COMPACT_ATOMS: atom_id res chain seq x y z
N MET A 1 15.16 6.90 15.25
CA MET A 1 15.33 5.91 14.17
C MET A 1 14.24 4.87 14.32
N ALA A 2 13.60 4.46 13.23
CA ALA A 2 12.50 3.48 13.21
C ALA A 2 12.75 2.44 12.11
N ILE A 3 12.11 1.28 12.21
CA ILE A 3 12.26 0.13 11.31
C ILE A 3 10.92 -0.14 10.62
N PHE A 4 10.89 0.05 9.31
CA PHE A 4 9.69 -0.12 8.50
C PHE A 4 9.75 -1.42 7.69
N CYS A 5 8.61 -2.08 7.57
CA CYS A 5 8.37 -3.04 6.49
C CYS A 5 7.45 -2.38 5.47
N THR A 6 7.87 -2.30 4.21
CA THR A 6 7.04 -1.78 3.13
C THR A 6 6.64 -2.89 2.17
N ASP A 7 5.44 -2.80 1.63
CA ASP A 7 4.88 -3.78 0.73
C ASP A 7 4.32 -3.09 -0.52
N ALA A 8 4.80 -3.50 -1.69
CA ALA A 8 4.24 -3.05 -2.95
C ALA A 8 3.14 -4.03 -3.36
N GLY A 9 1.87 -3.60 -3.27
CA GLY A 9 0.72 -4.42 -3.61
C GLY A 9 0.83 -5.07 -4.99
N HIS A 10 0.22 -6.26 -5.13
CA HIS A 10 0.19 -7.05 -6.37
C HIS A 10 1.60 -7.40 -6.91
N GLY A 11 1.70 -7.75 -8.19
CA GLY A 11 2.94 -8.02 -8.91
C GLY A 11 2.94 -9.38 -9.63
N GLY A 12 3.85 -9.53 -10.59
CA GLY A 12 3.96 -10.73 -11.41
C GLY A 12 2.72 -10.89 -12.29
N THR A 13 2.04 -12.03 -12.18
CA THR A 13 0.79 -12.30 -12.92
C THR A 13 -0.42 -11.58 -12.35
N ASP A 14 -0.34 -11.07 -11.11
CA ASP A 14 -1.38 -10.25 -10.51
C ASP A 14 -1.12 -8.78 -10.84
N SER A 15 -1.88 -8.23 -11.78
CA SER A 15 -1.76 -6.82 -12.18
C SER A 15 -2.36 -5.85 -11.16
N GLY A 16 -3.23 -6.32 -10.28
CA GLY A 16 -4.19 -5.48 -9.58
C GLY A 16 -5.17 -4.81 -10.56
N ALA A 17 -5.69 -3.65 -10.17
CA ALA A 17 -6.50 -2.80 -11.02
C ALA A 17 -5.73 -2.36 -12.27
N ALA A 18 -6.45 -2.28 -13.39
CA ALA A 18 -5.91 -1.79 -14.65
C ALA A 18 -6.87 -0.76 -15.25
N TRP A 19 -6.33 0.38 -15.67
CA TRP A 19 -7.09 1.38 -16.41
C TRP A 19 -6.20 1.98 -17.49
N GLN A 20 -6.71 1.98 -18.72
CA GLN A 20 -5.93 2.29 -19.92
C GLN A 20 -4.67 1.40 -19.98
N ASN A 21 -3.49 2.00 -20.14
CA ASN A 21 -2.19 1.31 -20.21
C ASN A 21 -1.44 1.34 -18.87
N VAL A 22 -2.14 1.57 -17.75
CA VAL A 22 -1.54 1.67 -16.43
C VAL A 22 -2.00 0.49 -15.56
N LEU A 23 -1.02 -0.23 -15.02
CA LEU A 23 -1.24 -1.35 -14.11
C LEU A 23 -0.93 -0.91 -12.68
N GLU A 24 -1.83 -1.27 -11.74
CA GLU A 24 -1.66 -1.00 -10.32
C GLU A 24 -0.31 -1.50 -9.80
N LYS A 25 0.09 -2.74 -10.15
CA LYS A 25 1.37 -3.32 -9.70
C LYS A 25 2.60 -2.47 -10.03
N GLU A 26 2.58 -1.74 -11.15
CA GLU A 26 3.69 -0.92 -11.61
C GLU A 26 3.76 0.40 -10.82
N LEU A 27 2.59 1.02 -10.60
CA LEU A 27 2.48 2.19 -9.73
C LEU A 27 2.88 1.87 -8.30
N ASN A 28 2.38 0.76 -7.75
CA ASN A 28 2.70 0.32 -6.40
C ASN A 28 4.21 0.13 -6.21
N LEU A 29 4.87 -0.54 -7.17
CA LEU A 29 6.32 -0.73 -7.10
C LEU A 29 7.06 0.60 -7.16
N ARG A 30 6.69 1.48 -8.09
CA ARG A 30 7.31 2.80 -8.24
C ARG A 30 7.20 3.63 -6.96
N TYR A 31 5.99 3.71 -6.38
CA TYR A 31 5.76 4.52 -5.19
C TYR A 31 6.40 3.93 -3.93
N VAL A 32 6.39 2.60 -3.76
CA VAL A 32 7.08 1.97 -2.63
C VAL A 32 8.59 2.23 -2.69
N LEU A 33 9.22 2.12 -3.86
CA LEU A 33 10.64 2.37 -3.99
C LEU A 33 10.98 3.84 -3.66
N ALA A 34 10.21 4.79 -4.18
CA ALA A 34 10.38 6.21 -3.84
C ALA A 34 10.17 6.48 -2.34
N PHE A 35 9.15 5.86 -1.73
CA PHE A 35 8.88 5.97 -0.30
C PHE A 35 10.02 5.38 0.54
N ASN A 36 10.56 4.23 0.15
CA ASN A 36 11.70 3.61 0.80
C ASN A 36 12.94 4.50 0.78
N ASP A 37 13.21 5.14 -0.35
CA ASP A 37 14.36 6.04 -0.49
C ASP A 37 14.21 7.27 0.41
N GLU A 38 13.00 7.83 0.53
CA GLU A 38 12.71 8.93 1.44
C GLU A 38 12.85 8.52 2.92
N LEU A 39 12.33 7.36 3.30
CA LEU A 39 12.51 6.82 4.66
C LEU A 39 13.99 6.62 5.01
N LYS A 40 14.77 6.05 4.09
CA LYS A 40 16.22 5.85 4.29
C LYS A 40 16.98 7.17 4.41
N LYS A 41 16.65 8.16 3.57
CA LYS A 41 17.25 9.52 3.65
C LYS A 41 17.03 10.18 5.00
N ARG A 42 15.89 9.89 5.65
CA ARG A 42 15.54 10.37 6.99
C ARG A 42 16.16 9.54 8.13
N GLY A 43 16.99 8.55 7.81
CA GLY A 43 17.71 7.73 8.80
C GLY A 43 16.89 6.55 9.36
N HIS A 44 15.86 6.10 8.66
CA HIS A 44 15.09 4.90 9.02
C HIS A 44 15.63 3.65 8.33
N GLN A 45 15.40 2.49 8.96
CA GLN A 45 15.67 1.19 8.33
C GLN A 45 14.42 0.72 7.59
N VAL A 46 14.61 0.14 6.40
CA VAL A 46 13.49 -0.25 5.53
C VAL A 46 13.72 -1.65 4.95
N TRP A 47 12.80 -2.55 5.26
CA TRP A 47 12.62 -3.83 4.59
C TRP A 47 11.48 -3.73 3.60
N THR A 48 11.57 -4.44 2.47
CA THR A 48 10.51 -4.43 1.47
C THR A 48 10.22 -5.83 0.97
N THR A 49 8.94 -6.19 0.85
CA THR A 49 8.48 -7.52 0.42
C THR A 49 8.86 -7.85 -1.02
N ARG A 50 8.93 -6.85 -1.92
CA ARG A 50 9.46 -7.00 -3.28
C ARG A 50 10.14 -5.74 -3.79
N LYS A 51 11.22 -5.91 -4.55
CA LYS A 51 11.97 -4.81 -5.20
C LYS A 51 11.84 -4.80 -6.72
N THR A 52 11.31 -5.88 -7.30
CA THR A 52 11.11 -6.06 -8.74
C THR A 52 9.76 -6.73 -9.01
N ASP A 53 9.38 -6.84 -10.27
CA ASP A 53 8.17 -7.57 -10.70
C ASP A 53 8.43 -9.06 -11.03
N GLN A 54 9.66 -9.54 -10.88
CA GLN A 54 10.05 -10.92 -11.22
C GLN A 54 9.86 -11.90 -10.06
N HIS A 55 10.07 -11.43 -8.82
CA HIS A 55 10.02 -12.27 -7.61
C HIS A 55 8.96 -11.74 -6.68
N VAL A 56 7.70 -12.00 -7.02
CA VAL A 56 6.55 -11.47 -6.30
C VAL A 56 6.02 -12.53 -5.35
N PRO A 57 6.20 -12.36 -4.03
CA PRO A 57 5.65 -13.30 -3.05
C PRO A 57 4.12 -13.23 -3.09
N ASN A 58 3.47 -14.38 -2.97
CA ASN A 58 2.03 -14.43 -2.73
C ASN A 58 1.69 -13.84 -1.35
N LEU A 59 0.41 -13.58 -1.10
CA LEU A 59 -0.03 -12.95 0.15
C LEU A 59 0.40 -13.73 1.40
N THR A 60 0.27 -15.06 1.38
CA THR A 60 0.70 -15.92 2.49
C THR A 60 2.19 -15.77 2.75
N THR A 61 3.02 -15.77 1.71
CA THR A 61 4.47 -15.57 1.82
C THR A 61 4.81 -14.18 2.32
N ARG A 62 4.06 -13.13 1.95
CA ARG A 62 4.26 -11.77 2.49
C ARG A 62 4.04 -11.74 3.99
N CYS A 63 2.92 -12.30 4.46
CA CYS A 63 2.64 -12.42 5.89
C CYS A 63 3.69 -13.26 6.62
N GLN A 64 4.13 -14.36 6.01
CA GLN A 64 5.18 -15.22 6.57
C GLN A 64 6.53 -14.50 6.66
N LEU A 65 6.92 -13.72 5.65
CA LEU A 65 8.17 -12.94 5.67
C LEU A 65 8.16 -11.91 6.82
N ILE A 66 7.03 -11.22 6.99
CA ILE A 66 6.82 -10.28 8.08
C ILE A 66 6.92 -10.99 9.44
N ASN A 67 6.21 -12.11 9.60
CA ASN A 67 6.20 -12.87 10.85
C ASN A 67 7.55 -13.54 11.15
N ALA A 68 8.23 -14.07 10.14
CA ALA A 68 9.52 -14.74 10.28
C ALA A 68 10.62 -13.78 10.73
N HIS A 69 10.58 -12.52 10.27
CA HIS A 69 11.44 -11.46 10.79
C HIS A 69 11.32 -11.38 12.32
N HIS A 70 10.09 -11.35 12.84
CA HIS A 70 9.86 -11.32 14.29
C HIS A 70 10.33 -12.58 15.04
N SER A 71 10.22 -13.76 14.42
CA SER A 71 10.61 -15.02 15.07
C SER A 71 12.12 -15.25 15.16
N GLN A 72 12.94 -14.53 14.38
CA GLN A 72 14.40 -14.71 14.33
C GLN A 72 15.18 -13.85 15.34
N GLY A 73 14.51 -13.27 16.34
CA GLY A 73 15.14 -12.38 17.32
C GLY A 73 15.60 -11.05 16.71
N THR A 74 15.15 -10.72 15.51
CA THR A 74 15.38 -9.41 14.91
C THR A 74 14.41 -8.39 15.52
N PRO A 75 14.76 -7.09 15.51
CA PRO A 75 13.85 -6.04 15.97
C PRO A 75 12.50 -6.11 15.25
N LYS A 76 11.41 -5.91 16.00
CA LYS A 76 10.08 -5.78 15.40
C LYS A 76 10.01 -4.56 14.48
N PHE A 77 9.16 -4.62 13.48
CA PHE A 77 8.83 -3.43 12.70
C PHE A 77 8.02 -2.47 13.56
N ASP A 78 8.36 -1.18 13.51
CA ASP A 78 7.58 -0.10 14.13
C ASP A 78 6.29 0.16 13.32
N ALA A 79 6.36 -0.06 12.01
CA ALA A 79 5.19 -0.05 11.12
C ALA A 79 5.40 -0.96 9.90
N ILE A 80 4.35 -1.69 9.54
CA ILE A 80 4.23 -2.35 8.24
C ILE A 80 3.30 -1.50 7.37
N ILE A 81 3.73 -1.15 6.16
CA ILE A 81 3.03 -0.24 5.25
C ILE A 81 2.91 -0.90 3.87
N SER A 82 1.72 -1.32 3.47
CA SER A 82 1.45 -1.75 2.09
C SER A 82 0.86 -0.62 1.27
N LEU A 83 1.45 -0.30 0.10
CA LEU A 83 0.92 0.69 -0.84
C LEU A 83 0.20 0.01 -2.01
N HIS A 84 -1.05 0.43 -2.24
CA HIS A 84 -1.86 0.07 -3.40
C HIS A 84 -2.39 1.31 -4.12
N CYS A 85 -2.64 1.21 -5.42
CA CYS A 85 -3.30 2.21 -6.26
C CYS A 85 -4.49 1.52 -6.92
N ASP A 86 -5.70 1.92 -6.60
CA ASP A 86 -6.92 1.28 -7.07
C ASP A 86 -7.66 2.19 -8.05
N VAL A 87 -8.59 1.58 -8.78
CA VAL A 87 -9.50 2.23 -9.70
C VAL A 87 -10.91 2.00 -9.19
N ALA A 88 -11.59 3.08 -8.82
CA ALA A 88 -13.02 3.00 -8.57
C ALA A 88 -13.72 2.51 -9.83
N ALA A 89 -14.62 1.53 -9.72
CA ALA A 89 -15.31 0.97 -10.87
C ALA A 89 -16.80 0.75 -10.57
N TYR A 90 -17.62 0.84 -11.61
CA TYR A 90 -19.03 0.47 -11.58
C TYR A 90 -19.30 -0.63 -12.59
N ARG A 91 -20.33 -1.44 -12.33
CA ARG A 91 -20.75 -2.47 -13.28
C ARG A 91 -21.67 -1.83 -14.33
N SER A 92 -21.23 -1.81 -15.58
CA SER A 92 -22.02 -1.33 -16.71
C SER A 92 -23.24 -2.21 -16.92
N ALA A 93 -24.43 -1.62 -16.91
CA ALA A 93 -25.68 -2.35 -17.14
C ALA A 93 -25.79 -2.91 -18.58
N SER A 94 -25.20 -2.22 -19.57
CA SER A 94 -25.26 -2.61 -20.98
C SER A 94 -24.28 -3.72 -21.34
N SER A 95 -23.05 -3.68 -20.80
CA SER A 95 -22.00 -4.65 -21.13
C SER A 95 -21.81 -5.72 -20.05
N GLY A 96 -22.34 -5.52 -18.84
CA GLY A 96 -22.09 -6.36 -17.67
C GLY A 96 -20.67 -6.27 -17.09
N ARG A 97 -19.77 -5.51 -17.74
CA ARG A 97 -18.35 -5.36 -17.38
C ARG A 97 -18.16 -4.26 -16.34
N TYR A 98 -17.09 -4.37 -15.55
CA TYR A 98 -16.62 -3.27 -14.71
C TYR A 98 -15.97 -2.19 -15.57
N MET A 99 -16.41 -0.95 -15.39
CA MET A 99 -15.87 0.25 -16.03
C MET A 99 -15.35 1.21 -14.96
N ALA A 100 -14.22 1.87 -15.25
CA ALA A 100 -13.65 2.85 -14.34
C ALA A 100 -14.61 4.03 -14.10
N ASN A 101 -14.66 4.51 -12.86
CA ASN A 101 -15.41 5.67 -12.44
C ASN A 101 -14.43 6.84 -12.20
N GLU A 102 -14.20 7.63 -13.25
CA GLU A 102 -13.20 8.70 -13.24
C GLU A 102 -13.54 9.88 -12.31
N ALA A 103 -14.82 10.00 -11.91
CA ALA A 103 -15.30 11.01 -10.97
C ALA A 103 -14.86 10.72 -9.52
N VAL A 104 -14.40 9.51 -9.26
CA VAL A 104 -14.03 9.03 -7.93
C VAL A 104 -12.51 8.99 -7.80
N ARG A 105 -11.98 9.93 -7.02
CA ARG A 105 -10.55 10.15 -6.79
C ARG A 105 -10.33 10.48 -5.32
N GLY A 106 -9.27 9.96 -4.74
CA GLY A 106 -8.87 10.31 -3.39
C GLY A 106 -7.80 9.40 -2.81
N PHE A 107 -7.53 9.64 -1.53
CA PHE A 107 -6.61 8.89 -0.69
C PHE A 107 -7.37 8.32 0.52
N TYR A 108 -6.96 7.14 1.00
CA TYR A 108 -7.34 6.68 2.33
C TYR A 108 -6.23 5.83 2.96
N ALA A 109 -6.26 5.68 4.28
CA ALA A 109 -5.39 4.76 5.00
C ALA A 109 -6.26 3.72 5.71
N ILE A 110 -5.95 2.43 5.49
CA ILE A 110 -6.62 1.30 6.16
C ILE A 110 -5.71 0.80 7.27
N TYR A 111 -6.32 0.46 8.40
CA TYR A 111 -5.63 -0.07 9.55
C TYR A 111 -6.39 -1.26 10.12
N SER A 112 -5.67 -2.15 10.81
CA SER A 112 -6.32 -3.19 11.62
C SER A 112 -7.09 -2.54 12.77
N ARG A 113 -8.37 -2.90 12.94
CA ARG A 113 -9.19 -2.39 14.06
C ARG A 113 -8.63 -2.77 15.43
N GLU A 114 -7.81 -3.81 15.48
CA GLU A 114 -7.18 -4.32 16.70
C GLU A 114 -5.93 -3.51 17.10
N SER A 115 -5.41 -2.65 16.20
CA SER A 115 -4.17 -1.90 16.41
C SER A 115 -4.46 -0.41 16.61
N ILE A 116 -4.34 0.06 17.86
CA ILE A 116 -4.50 1.49 18.21
C ILE A 116 -3.41 2.32 17.52
N GLN A 117 -2.16 1.85 17.55
CA GLN A 117 -1.02 2.50 16.92
C GLN A 117 -1.21 2.57 15.40
N GLY A 118 -1.64 1.48 14.77
CA GLY A 118 -1.94 1.44 13.33
C GLY A 118 -3.06 2.42 12.95
N ARG A 119 -4.12 2.51 13.77
CA ARG A 119 -5.18 3.50 13.60
C ARG A 119 -4.66 4.92 13.67
N ASP A 120 -3.87 5.23 14.69
CA ASP A 120 -3.42 6.60 14.93
C ASP A 120 -2.42 7.03 13.85
N LEU A 121 -1.55 6.14 13.39
CA LEU A 121 -0.67 6.37 12.25
C LEU A 121 -1.46 6.60 10.95
N ALA A 122 -2.46 5.76 10.66
CA ALA A 122 -3.31 5.90 9.48
C ALA A 122 -4.05 7.24 9.47
N LYS A 123 -4.58 7.67 10.63
CA LYS A 123 -5.22 8.98 10.79
C LYS A 123 -4.24 10.14 10.57
N SER A 124 -3.03 10.05 11.12
CA SER A 124 -1.99 11.08 10.91
C SER A 124 -1.63 11.22 9.44
N ILE A 125 -1.44 10.10 8.72
CA ILE A 125 -1.15 10.14 7.28
C ILE A 125 -2.32 10.74 6.49
N ALA A 126 -3.56 10.35 6.79
CA ALA A 126 -4.74 10.91 6.13
C ALA A 126 -4.88 12.42 6.38
N ASN A 127 -4.62 12.87 7.62
CA ASN A 127 -4.65 14.29 7.96
C ASN A 127 -3.55 15.07 7.23
N GLU A 128 -2.33 14.52 7.14
CA GLU A 128 -1.24 15.14 6.40
C GLU A 128 -1.57 15.23 4.90
N ALA A 129 -2.10 14.16 4.31
CA ALA A 129 -2.56 14.16 2.92
C ALA A 129 -3.58 15.27 2.68
N LYS A 130 -4.58 15.40 3.57
CA LYS A 130 -5.58 16.47 3.52
C LYS A 130 -4.95 17.87 3.65
N GLY A 131 -4.00 18.04 4.57
CA GLY A 131 -3.27 19.29 4.77
C GLY A 131 -2.48 19.73 3.54
N ASN A 132 -2.01 18.77 2.74
CA ASN A 132 -1.32 18.99 1.46
C ASN A 132 -2.30 19.08 0.26
N GLY A 133 -3.60 19.25 0.50
CA GLY A 133 -4.60 19.43 -0.55
C GLY A 133 -5.03 18.16 -1.27
N ILE A 134 -4.63 16.98 -0.78
CA ILE A 134 -5.10 15.69 -1.33
C ILE A 134 -6.50 15.41 -0.81
N ALA A 135 -7.44 15.17 -1.71
CA ALA A 135 -8.79 14.76 -1.34
C ALA A 135 -8.75 13.40 -0.63
N VAL A 136 -9.20 13.36 0.63
CA VAL A 136 -9.40 12.12 1.38
C VAL A 136 -10.87 11.73 1.22
N LYS A 137 -11.15 10.58 0.59
CA LYS A 137 -12.51 10.08 0.28
C LYS A 137 -12.70 8.63 0.74
N ASP A 138 -13.94 8.28 1.04
CA ASP A 138 -14.41 6.90 1.20
C ASP A 138 -14.66 6.19 -0.15
N GLY A 139 -13.72 6.32 -1.12
CA GLY A 139 -13.82 5.66 -2.42
C GLY A 139 -12.93 6.28 -3.50
N GLY A 140 -12.13 5.44 -4.19
CA GLY A 140 -11.07 5.75 -5.18
C GLY A 140 -9.71 5.94 -4.51
N LYS A 141 -8.72 5.06 -4.78
CA LYS A 141 -7.89 4.55 -3.69
C LYS A 141 -6.38 4.63 -3.93
N MET A 142 -5.64 5.25 -3.01
CA MET A 142 -4.31 4.75 -2.67
C MET A 142 -4.46 4.10 -1.29
N THR A 143 -4.28 2.79 -1.16
CA THR A 143 -4.40 2.12 0.15
C THR A 143 -3.04 2.09 0.80
N ILE A 144 -2.97 2.58 2.03
CA ILE A 144 -1.91 2.20 2.96
C ILE A 144 -2.49 1.18 3.92
N LEU A 145 -2.09 -0.09 3.86
CA LEU A 145 -2.40 -1.04 4.94
C LEU A 145 -1.34 -0.90 6.01
N ILE A 146 -1.77 -0.48 7.21
CA ILE A 146 -0.90 -0.38 8.37
C ILE A 146 -1.21 -1.53 9.33
N GLN A 147 -0.22 -2.41 9.51
CA GLN A 147 -0.21 -3.43 10.54
C GLN A 147 0.94 -3.13 11.51
N SER A 148 0.62 -2.97 12.80
CA SER A 148 1.58 -2.80 13.89
C SER A 148 1.10 -3.60 15.10
#